data_AF-A0A9E5B0N1-F1
#
_entry.id   AF-A0A9E5B0N1-F1
#
_cell.length_a   1.000
_cell.length_b   1.000
_cell.length_c   1.000
_cell.angle_alpha   90.00
_cell.angle_beta   90.00
_cell.angle_gamma   90.00
#
_symmetry.space_group_name_H-M   'P 1'
#
loop_
_entity.id
_entity.type
_entity.pdbx_description
1 polymer ?
#
loop_
_entity_poly.entity_id
_entity_poly.type
_entity_poly.pdbx_seq_one_letter_code
_entity_poly.pdbx_strand_id
1 'polypeptide(L)'
;MILASAGSGKTYALTHRFVQLLAHGAAPERIVALTFTRKAAGEFFDEILKKLARAATEPGFARQLAEEIGRPENGSADFLRMLREVVTAMPRLNLGTLDGFFARVVQAFPRELGLDGEFQNLDAGTARRERRRV
;
A
#
# COMPACT_ATOMS: atom_id res chain seq x y z
N MET A 1 -8.93 -7.92 12.99
CA MET A 1 -9.81 -7.24 12.01
C MET A 1 -10.08 -5.83 12.53
N ILE A 2 -9.77 -4.78 11.77
CA ILE A 2 -10.11 -3.40 12.16
C ILE A 2 -11.51 -3.12 11.61
N LEU A 3 -12.54 -3.30 12.44
CA LEU A 3 -13.88 -2.78 12.17
C LEU A 3 -13.87 -1.30 12.50
N ALA A 4 -14.26 -0.48 11.53
CA ALA A 4 -14.30 0.95 11.73
C ALA A 4 -15.46 1.52 10.90
N SER A 5 -16.16 2.52 11.43
CA SER A 5 -17.18 3.31 10.74
C SER A 5 -16.54 4.47 9.95
N ALA A 6 -17.28 5.14 9.07
CA ALA A 6 -16.79 6.38 8.45
C ALA A 6 -16.42 7.41 9.55
N GLY A 7 -15.26 8.07 9.42
CA GLY A 7 -14.79 9.09 10.37
C GLY A 7 -14.06 8.58 11.63
N SER A 8 -13.89 7.26 11.82
CA SER A 8 -13.34 6.66 13.05
C SER A 8 -11.81 6.48 13.10
N GLY A 9 -11.05 7.22 12.28
CA GLY A 9 -9.58 7.12 12.28
C GLY A 9 -9.01 5.90 11.53
N LYS A 10 -9.77 5.30 10.59
CA LYS A 10 -9.30 4.19 9.73
C LYS A 10 -7.96 4.47 9.06
N THR A 11 -7.82 5.65 8.47
CA THR A 11 -6.62 6.05 7.76
C THR A 11 -5.43 6.10 8.71
N TYR A 12 -5.64 6.64 9.92
CA TYR A 12 -4.64 6.62 10.98
C TYR A 12 -4.26 5.18 11.35
N ALA A 13 -5.24 4.31 11.61
CA ALA A 13 -4.98 2.93 12.01
C ALA A 13 -4.25 2.12 10.92
N LEU A 14 -4.60 2.30 9.65
CA LEU A 14 -3.95 1.63 8.53
C LEU A 14 -2.52 2.14 8.33
N THR A 15 -2.30 3.46 8.40
CA THR A 15 -0.94 4.03 8.21
C THR A 15 -0.05 3.66 9.38
N HIS A 16 -0.60 3.69 10.60
CA HIS A 16 0.04 3.19 11.80
C HIS A 16 0.46 1.74 11.66
N ARG A 17 -0.43 0.88 11.18
CA ARG A 17 -0.13 -0.54 10.96
C ARG A 17 0.95 -0.75 9.90
N PHE A 18 0.95 0.04 8.83
CA PHE A 18 2.00 -0.02 7.81
C PHE A 18 3.37 0.34 8.40
N VAL A 19 3.47 1.45 9.12
CA VAL A 19 4.71 1.88 9.79
C VAL A 19 5.15 0.85 10.84
N GLN A 20 4.22 0.29 11.60
CA GLN A 20 4.52 -0.78 12.55
C GLN A 20 5.14 -1.99 11.86
N LEU A 21 4.61 -2.44 10.72
CA LEU A 21 5.18 -3.56 9.97
C LEU A 21 6.61 -3.26 9.50
N LEU A 22 6.86 -2.07 8.97
CA LEU A 22 8.21 -1.63 8.58
C LEU A 22 9.17 -1.65 9.77
N ALA A 23 8.74 -1.09 10.91
CA ALA A 23 9.53 -1.04 12.14
C ALA A 23 9.85 -2.43 12.71
N HIS A 24 9.05 -3.45 12.36
CA HIS A 24 9.29 -4.84 12.71
C HIS A 24 10.10 -5.61 11.65
N GLY A 25 10.68 -4.92 10.67
CA GLY A 25 11.58 -5.49 9.67
C GLY A 25 10.89 -6.04 8.42
N ALA A 26 9.60 -5.77 8.22
CA ALA A 26 8.96 -6.09 6.95
C ALA A 26 9.52 -5.18 5.85
N ALA A 27 10.07 -5.77 4.79
CA ALA A 27 10.43 -5.02 3.59
C ALA A 27 9.17 -4.36 2.98
N PRO A 28 9.24 -3.10 2.53
CA PRO A 28 8.07 -2.38 2.01
C PRO A 28 7.32 -3.13 0.90
N GLU A 29 8.05 -3.78 -0.01
CA GLU A 29 7.46 -4.54 -1.13
C GLU A 29 6.68 -5.78 -0.68
N ARG A 30 6.94 -6.29 0.54
CA ARG A 30 6.23 -7.46 1.10
C ARG A 30 4.93 -7.09 1.81
N ILE A 31 4.63 -5.79 1.96
CA ILE A 31 3.39 -5.31 2.55
C ILE A 31 2.37 -5.07 1.43
N VAL A 32 1.25 -5.79 1.47
CA VAL A 32 0.14 -5.63 0.53
C VAL A 32 -0.95 -4.76 1.16
N ALA A 33 -1.21 -3.60 0.56
CA ALA A 33 -2.24 -2.67 0.99
C ALA A 33 -3.19 -2.35 -0.17
N LEU A 34 -4.43 -2.84 -0.08
CA LEU A 34 -5.42 -2.78 -1.15
C LEU A 34 -6.61 -1.92 -0.76
N THR A 35 -7.17 -1.21 -1.74
CA THR A 35 -8.38 -0.41 -1.59
C THR A 35 -9.27 -0.53 -2.83
N PHE A 36 -10.44 0.10 -2.81
CA PHE A 36 -11.38 0.09 -3.93
C PHE A 36 -11.08 1.15 -5.00
N THR A 37 -10.36 2.22 -4.66
CA THR A 37 -10.12 3.33 -5.61
C THR A 37 -8.66 3.74 -5.67
N ARG A 38 -8.21 4.17 -6.85
CA ARG A 38 -6.86 4.72 -7.05
C ARG A 38 -6.62 5.96 -6.18
N LYS A 39 -7.66 6.79 -6.00
CA LYS A 39 -7.59 7.98 -5.15
C LYS A 39 -7.29 7.60 -3.69
N ALA A 40 -8.03 6.64 -3.12
CA ALA A 40 -7.79 6.19 -1.76
C ALA A 40 -6.40 5.53 -1.59
N ALA A 41 -5.89 4.86 -2.62
CA ALA A 41 -4.53 4.33 -2.60
C ALA A 41 -3.50 5.47 -2.54
N GLY A 42 -3.67 6.51 -3.37
CA GLY A 42 -2.83 7.70 -3.35
C GLY A 42 -2.85 8.42 -2.00
N GLU A 43 -4.04 8.67 -1.46
CA GLU A 43 -4.22 9.29 -0.13
C GLU A 43 -3.56 8.46 0.97
N PHE A 44 -3.74 7.13 0.94
CA PHE A 44 -3.13 6.24 1.91
C PHE A 44 -1.60 6.28 1.86
N PHE A 45 -1.02 6.26 0.65
CA PHE A 45 0.41 6.35 0.46
C PHE A 45 0.99 7.70 0.93
N ASP A 46 0.32 8.80 0.59
CA ASP A 46 0.70 10.15 1.01
C ASP A 46 0.75 10.27 2.54
N GLU A 47 -0.25 9.71 3.24
CA GLU A 47 -0.28 9.71 4.70
C GLU A 47 0.84 8.86 5.33
N ILE A 48 1.26 7.75 4.70
CA ILE A 48 2.46 6.99 5.15
C ILE A 48 3.71 7.87 5.05
N LEU A 49 3.91 8.52 3.90
CA LEU A 49 5.08 9.36 3.66
C LEU A 49 5.13 10.53 4.64
N LYS A 50 4.00 11.24 4.83
CA LYS A 50 3.90 12.34 5.81
C LYS A 50 4.22 11.88 7.22
N LYS A 51 3.66 10.74 7.65
CA LYS A 51 3.91 10.21 9.01
C LYS A 51 5.38 9.86 9.22
N LEU A 52 6.02 9.20 8.25
CA LEU A 52 7.45 8.86 8.31
C LEU A 52 8.33 10.12 8.25
N ALA A 53 8.04 11.06 7.36
CA ALA A 53 8.76 12.32 7.24
C ALA A 53 8.68 13.15 8.53
N ARG A 54 7.48 13.26 9.12
CA ARG A 54 7.29 13.94 10.40
C ARG A 54 8.11 13.28 11.52
N ALA A 55 8.09 11.95 11.62
CA ALA A 55 8.88 11.24 12.62
C ALA A 55 10.40 11.38 12.37
N ALA A 56 10.81 11.52 11.11
CA ALA A 56 12.20 11.78 10.75
C ALA A 56 12.68 13.19 11.13
N THR A 57 11.79 14.19 11.22
CA THR A 57 12.17 15.59 11.49
C THR A 57 11.80 16.08 12.90
N GLU A 58 10.83 15.45 13.56
CA GLU A 58 10.33 15.84 14.87
C GLU A 58 10.65 14.77 15.94
N PRO A 59 11.69 14.94 16.77
CA PRO A 59 12.08 13.96 17.79
C PRO A 59 11.01 13.67 18.85
N GLY A 60 10.11 14.62 19.12
CA GLY A 60 8.96 14.42 20.01
C GLY A 60 7.95 13.44 19.41
N PHE A 61 7.57 13.67 18.15
CA PHE A 61 6.66 12.78 17.43
C PHE A 61 7.27 11.41 17.15
N ALA A 62 8.58 11.34 16.88
CA ALA A 62 9.31 10.09 16.71
C ALA A 62 9.18 9.20 17.95
N ARG A 63 9.42 9.74 19.15
CA ARG A 63 9.30 9.01 20.41
C ARG A 63 7.87 8.53 20.66
N GLN A 64 6.89 9.40 20.47
CA GLN A 64 5.48 9.02 20.60
C GLN A 64 5.11 7.88 19.64
N LEU A 65 5.47 8.00 18.35
CA LEU A 65 5.16 6.98 17.36
C LEU A 65 5.88 5.66 17.64
N ALA A 66 7.13 5.72 18.08
CA ALA A 66 7.95 4.57 18.48
C ALA A 66 7.30 3.79 19.63
N GLU A 67 6.78 4.49 20.64
CA GLU A 67 5.99 3.88 21.73
C GLU A 67 4.70 3.24 21.18
N GLU A 68 3.92 3.96 20.38
CA GLU A 68 2.64 3.48 19.84
C GLU A 68 2.77 2.27 18.90
N ILE A 69 3.91 2.12 18.20
CA ILE A 69 4.16 0.96 17.33
C ILE A 69 4.84 -0.21 18.08
N GLY A 70 5.23 -0.04 19.35
CA GLY A 70 5.90 -1.07 20.15
C GLY A 70 7.39 -1.23 19.83
N ARG A 71 8.06 -0.15 19.40
CA ARG A 71 9.49 -0.08 19.08
C ARG A 71 10.12 1.16 19.71
N PRO A 72 10.11 1.31 21.05
CA PRO A 72 10.58 2.52 21.74
C PRO A 72 12.05 2.83 21.51
N GLU A 73 12.84 1.86 21.04
CA GLU A 73 14.23 2.04 20.63
C GLU A 73 14.42 2.90 19.38
N ASN A 74 13.37 3.05 18.55
CA ASN A 74 13.46 3.79 17.30
C ASN A 74 13.47 5.31 17.53
N GLY A 75 14.44 5.98 16.92
CA GLY A 75 14.51 7.45 16.88
C GLY A 75 14.19 8.02 15.50
N SER A 76 14.33 9.34 15.36
CA SER A 76 14.13 10.04 14.08
C SER A 76 15.02 9.49 12.95
N ALA A 77 16.24 9.03 13.27
CA ALA A 77 17.13 8.42 12.29
C ALA A 77 16.57 7.10 11.71
N ASP A 78 15.90 6.28 12.53
CA ASP A 78 15.26 5.04 12.09
C ASP A 78 14.07 5.31 11.17
N PHE A 79 13.24 6.29 11.52
CA PHE A 79 12.13 6.70 10.66
C PHE A 79 12.60 7.32 9.34
N LEU A 80 13.72 8.06 9.35
CA LEU A 80 14.35 8.53 8.11
C LEU A 80 14.84 7.37 7.24
N ARG A 81 15.43 6.33 7.84
CA ARG A 81 15.81 5.11 7.12
C ARG A 81 14.59 4.41 6.52
N MET A 82 13.52 4.22 7.29
CA MET A 82 12.26 3.64 6.79
C MET A 82 11.65 4.47 5.65
N LEU A 83 11.67 5.80 5.76
CA LEU A 83 11.21 6.69 4.70
C LEU A 83 12.00 6.47 3.40
N ARG A 84 13.34 6.39 3.51
CA ARG A 84 14.22 6.10 2.37
C ARG A 84 13.89 4.75 1.75
N GLU A 85 13.74 3.71 2.56
CA GLU A 85 13.37 2.36 2.11
C GLU A 85 12.05 2.37 1.33
N VAL A 86 11.01 3.04 1.86
CA VAL A 86 9.69 3.15 1.20
C VAL A 86 9.79 3.91 -0.12
N VAL A 87 10.51 5.03 -0.16
CA VAL A 87 10.67 5.85 -1.38
C VAL A 87 11.47 5.10 -2.44
N THR A 88 12.55 4.41 -2.07
CA THR A 88 13.35 3.59 -3.00
C THR A 88 12.56 2.38 -3.51
N ALA A 89 11.70 1.79 -2.67
CA ALA A 89 10.83 0.68 -3.03
C ALA A 89 9.60 1.10 -3.85
N MET A 90 9.30 2.40 -3.99
CA MET A 90 8.04 2.93 -4.54
C MET A 90 7.56 2.24 -5.85
N PRO A 91 8.41 1.98 -6.86
CA PRO A 91 7.98 1.31 -8.09
C PRO A 91 7.50 -0.14 -7.91
N ARG A 92 7.88 -0.78 -6.81
CA ARG A 92 7.60 -2.19 -6.49
C ARG A 92 6.61 -2.36 -5.33
N LEU A 93 6.10 -1.26 -4.77
CA LEU A 93 5.17 -1.33 -3.64
C LEU A 93 3.86 -2.00 -4.07
N ASN A 94 3.35 -2.87 -3.19
CA ASN A 94 2.05 -3.50 -3.35
C ASN A 94 0.92 -2.66 -2.73
N LEU A 95 0.88 -1.38 -3.09
CA LEU A 95 -0.13 -0.41 -2.66
C LEU A 95 -0.98 -0.01 -3.86
N GLY A 96 -2.26 -0.38 -3.86
CA GLY A 96 -3.10 -0.13 -5.03
C GLY A 96 -4.54 -0.56 -4.85
N THR A 97 -5.21 -0.79 -5.98
CA THR A 97 -6.59 -1.26 -5.97
C THR A 97 -6.68 -2.78 -5.95
N LEU A 98 -7.79 -3.29 -5.41
CA LEU A 98 -8.14 -4.72 -5.46
C LEU A 98 -8.10 -5.23 -6.91
N ASP A 99 -8.74 -4.52 -7.85
CA ASP A 99 -8.75 -4.93 -9.26
C ASP A 99 -7.34 -4.99 -9.87
N GLY A 100 -6.48 -4.02 -9.53
CA GLY A 100 -5.09 -4.02 -10.00
C GLY A 100 -4.27 -5.16 -9.41
N PHE A 101 -4.56 -5.58 -8.18
CA PHE A 101 -3.96 -6.77 -7.59
C PHE A 101 -4.43 -8.04 -8.29
N PHE A 102 -5.74 -8.24 -8.49
CA PHE A 102 -6.27 -9.41 -9.17
C PHE A 102 -5.76 -9.51 -10.62
N ALA A 103 -5.71 -8.39 -11.35
CA ALA A 103 -5.14 -8.37 -12.69
C ALA A 103 -3.69 -8.89 -12.71
N ARG A 104 -2.85 -8.50 -11.74
CA ARG A 104 -1.47 -9.00 -11.62
C ARG A 104 -1.40 -10.49 -11.30
N VAL A 105 -2.30 -10.98 -10.44
CA VAL A 105 -2.38 -12.42 -10.12
C VAL A 105 -2.76 -13.23 -11.36
N VAL A 106 -3.76 -12.77 -12.11
CA VAL A 106 -4.21 -13.44 -13.34
C VAL A 106 -3.09 -13.45 -14.39
N GLN A 107 -2.36 -12.35 -14.53
CA GLN A 107 -1.22 -12.25 -15.46
C GLN A 107 -0.03 -13.12 -15.07
N ALA A 108 0.13 -13.46 -13.80
CA ALA A 108 1.23 -14.32 -13.34
C ALA A 108 0.97 -15.81 -13.61
N PHE A 109 -0.29 -16.23 -13.69
CA PHE A 109 -0.68 -17.65 -13.84
C PHE A 109 -1.82 -17.85 -14.86
N PRO A 110 -1.69 -17.36 -16.10
CA PRO A 110 -2.79 -17.40 -17.07
C PRO A 110 -3.19 -18.84 -17.43
N ARG A 111 -2.21 -19.74 -17.59
CA ARG A 111 -2.46 -21.13 -18.00
C ARG A 111 -3.15 -21.94 -16.91
N GLU A 112 -2.77 -21.74 -15.66
CA GLU A 112 -3.36 -22.38 -14.49
C GLU A 112 -4.82 -21.93 -14.29
N LEU A 113 -5.17 -20.75 -14.77
CA LEU A 113 -6.53 -20.21 -14.77
C LEU A 113 -7.33 -20.59 -16.03
N GLY A 114 -6.76 -21.41 -16.92
CA GLY A 114 -7.41 -21.82 -18.17
C GLY A 114 -7.54 -20.71 -19.21
N LEU A 115 -6.71 -19.67 -19.12
CA LEU A 115 -6.67 -18.58 -20.09
C LEU A 115 -5.63 -18.88 -21.17
N ASP A 116 -6.10 -19.07 -22.40
CA ASP A 116 -5.24 -19.22 -23.57
C ASP A 116 -4.85 -17.83 -24.11
N GLY A 117 -3.56 -17.47 -24.00
CA GLY A 117 -2.98 -16.24 -24.56
C GLY A 117 -2.58 -15.16 -23.54
N GLU A 118 -2.20 -13.98 -24.03
CA GLU A 118 -1.87 -12.83 -23.18
C GLU A 118 -3.14 -12.21 -22.59
N PHE A 119 -3.26 -12.21 -21.26
CA PHE A 119 -4.34 -11.51 -20.57
C PHE A 119 -4.15 -9.99 -20.67
N GLN A 120 -5.01 -9.34 -21.46
CA GLN A 120 -5.08 -7.88 -21.57
C GLN A 120 -6.36 -7.36 -20.91
N ASN A 121 -6.21 -6.33 -20.06
CA ASN A 121 -7.36 -5.60 -19.56
C ASN A 121 -8.01 -4.83 -20.71
N LEU A 122 -9.26 -5.18 -21.03
CA LEU A 122 -10.03 -4.45 -22.03
C LEU A 122 -10.42 -3.08 -21.48
N ASP A 123 -10.07 -2.02 -22.20
CA ASP A 123 -10.66 -0.71 -21.93
C ASP A 123 -12.17 -0.72 -22.26
N ALA A 124 -12.92 0.25 -21.71
CA ALA A 124 -14.37 0.30 -21.88
C ALA A 124 -14.83 0.46 -23.34
N GLY A 125 -14.01 1.08 -24.20
CA GLY A 125 -14.29 1.24 -25.62
C GLY A 125 -14.07 -0.07 -26.40
N THR A 126 -13.01 -0.80 -26.08
CA THR A 126 -12.67 -2.09 -26.68
C THR A 126 -13.63 -3.19 -26.22
N ALA A 127 -14.01 -3.20 -24.94
CA ALA A 127 -15.04 -4.10 -24.41
C ALA A 127 -16.41 -3.91 -25.07
N ARG A 128 -16.75 -2.68 -25.49
CA ARG A 128 -17.99 -2.41 -26.26
C ARG A 128 -17.92 -2.92 -27.70
N ARG A 129 -16.73 -2.94 -28.31
CA ARG A 129 -16.53 -3.45 -29.68
C ARG A 129 -16.59 -4.98 -29.72
N GLU A 130 -15.94 -5.64 -28.77
CA GLU A 130 -15.94 -7.11 -28.70
C GLU A 130 -17.33 -7.67 -28.37
N ARG A 131 -18.12 -7.01 -27.51
CA ARG A 131 -19.53 -7.39 -27.26
C ARG A 131 -20.46 -7.25 -28.47
N ARG A 132 -20.05 -6.56 -29.54
CA ARG A 132 -20.80 -6.46 -30.79
C ARG A 132 -20.37 -7.50 -31.83
N ARG A 133 -19.31 -8.25 -31.57
CA ARG A 133 -18.79 -9.31 -32.45
C ARG A 133 -19.33 -10.71 -32.08
N VAL A 134 -19.91 -10.85 -30.90
CA VAL A 134 -20.65 -12.04 -30.43
C VAL A 134 -22.13 -11.80 -30.61
#